data_AF-A0AAX2QDQ0-F1
#
_entry.id   AF-A0AAX2QDQ0-F1
#
_cell.length_a   1.000
_cell.length_b   1.000
_cell.length_c   1.000
_cell.angle_alpha   90.00
_cell.angle_beta   90.00
_cell.angle_gamma   90.00
#
_symmetry.space_group_name_H-M   'P 1'
#
loop_
_entity.id
_entity.type
_entity.pdbx_description
1 polymer ?
#
loop_
_entity_poly.entity_id
_entity_poly.type
_entity_poly.pdbx_seq_one_letter_code
_entity_poly.pdbx_strand_id
1 'polypeptide(L)'
;MREPAIMFRLPAQVLSNLDALARRLDVSVNIVAKLIVTREIMHIPAMLEEHDRQLANMHQFLRDLAFRNEEFLSEESAHAESTKAIAHQLEEVMSALDAIRDAAFIRPSTFIADLIRNHDERAVQKSLRV
;
A
#
# COMPACT_ATOMS: atom_id res chain seq x y z
N MET A 1 -27.69 -7.77 -17.12
CA MET A 1 -27.67 -6.55 -16.29
C MET A 1 -26.67 -5.58 -16.92
N ARG A 2 -27.01 -4.30 -17.12
CA ARG A 2 -26.06 -3.32 -17.66
C ARG A 2 -25.10 -2.91 -16.54
N GLU A 3 -23.79 -3.03 -16.78
CA GLU A 3 -22.77 -2.54 -15.85
C GLU A 3 -22.96 -1.03 -15.62
N PRO A 4 -22.72 -0.52 -14.39
CA PRO A 4 -22.80 0.91 -14.11
C PRO A 4 -21.79 1.67 -14.98
N ALA A 5 -22.23 2.79 -15.57
CA ALA A 5 -21.36 3.64 -16.38
C ALA A 5 -20.38 4.39 -15.49
N ILE A 6 -19.09 4.07 -15.57
CA ILE A 6 -18.02 4.77 -14.88
C ILE A 6 -17.41 5.80 -15.82
N MET A 7 -17.45 7.08 -15.43
CA MET A 7 -16.92 8.19 -16.22
C MET A 7 -15.57 8.63 -15.68
N PHE A 8 -14.49 8.34 -16.42
CA PHE A 8 -13.15 8.82 -16.09
C PHE A 8 -12.96 10.25 -16.59
N ARG A 9 -12.63 11.19 -15.69
CA ARG A 9 -12.12 12.51 -16.08
C ARG A 9 -10.60 12.43 -16.15
N LEU A 10 -10.07 12.42 -17.37
CA LEU A 10 -8.64 12.33 -17.62
C LEU A 10 -8.07 13.70 -18.02
N PRO A 11 -6.83 14.04 -17.61
CA PRO A 11 -6.12 15.19 -18.17
C PRO A 11 -6.00 15.07 -19.69
N ALA A 12 -6.03 16.20 -20.41
CA ALA A 12 -6.04 16.23 -21.87
C ALA A 12 -4.89 15.43 -22.52
N GLN A 13 -3.70 15.48 -21.91
CA GLN A 13 -2.54 14.71 -22.38
C GLN A 13 -2.75 13.19 -22.27
N VAL A 14 -3.35 12.73 -21.17
CA VAL A 14 -3.64 11.30 -20.96
C VAL A 14 -4.71 10.83 -21.93
N LEU A 15 -5.76 11.63 -22.15
CA LEU A 15 -6.80 11.34 -23.13
C LEU A 15 -6.21 11.22 -24.54
N SER A 16 -5.35 12.16 -24.94
CA SER A 16 -4.67 12.13 -26.24
C SER A 16 -3.82 10.86 -26.44
N ASN A 17 -3.13 10.41 -25.40
CA ASN A 17 -2.35 9.17 -25.46
C ASN A 17 -3.25 7.94 -25.55
N LEU A 18 -4.37 7.94 -24.81
CA LEU A 18 -5.35 6.86 -24.85
C LEU A 18 -6.02 6.76 -26.23
N ASP A 19 -6.36 7.90 -26.83
CA ASP A 19 -6.91 7.98 -28.18
C ASP A 19 -5.93 7.45 -29.24
N ALA A 20 -4.65 7.81 -29.13
CA ALA A 20 -3.62 7.30 -30.02
C ALA A 20 -3.47 5.77 -29.91
N LEU A 21 -3.51 5.24 -28.68
CA LEU A 21 -3.45 3.81 -28.42
C LEU A 21 -4.69 3.07 -28.93
N ALA A 22 -5.88 3.63 -28.69
CA ALA A 22 -7.16 3.09 -29.16
C ALA A 22 -7.20 2.99 -30.70
N ARG A 23 -6.75 4.03 -31.40
CA ARG A 23 -6.64 4.02 -32.87
C ARG A 23 -5.66 2.95 -33.38
N ARG A 24 -4.53 2.77 -32.72
CA ARG A 24 -3.53 1.75 -33.12
C ARG A 24 -4.05 0.32 -32.94
N LEU A 25 -4.91 0.10 -31.95
CA LEU A 25 -5.48 -1.19 -31.62
C LEU A 25 -6.85 -1.43 -32.26
N ASP A 26 -7.37 -0.46 -33.02
CA ASP A 26 -8.71 -0.47 -33.64
C ASP A 26 -9.85 -0.82 -32.66
N VAL A 27 -9.79 -0.24 -31.47
CA VAL A 27 -10.79 -0.44 -30.41
C VAL A 27 -11.26 0.89 -29.84
N SER A 28 -12.39 0.86 -29.12
CA SER A 28 -12.85 2.06 -28.42
C SER A 28 -11.92 2.44 -27.26
N VAL A 29 -11.78 3.74 -27.03
CA VAL A 29 -11.08 4.34 -25.89
C VAL A 29 -11.55 3.75 -24.56
N ASN A 30 -12.85 3.46 -24.44
CA ASN A 30 -13.45 2.86 -23.26
C ASN A 30 -12.94 1.43 -23.00
N ILE A 31 -12.75 0.63 -24.06
CA ILE A 31 -12.19 -0.74 -23.93
C ILE A 31 -10.74 -0.66 -23.46
N VAL A 32 -9.94 0.25 -24.04
CA VAL A 32 -8.54 0.45 -23.62
C VAL A 32 -8.46 0.87 -22.16
N ALA A 33 -9.29 1.84 -21.74
CA ALA A 33 -9.36 2.29 -20.35
C ALA A 33 -9.72 1.13 -19.40
N LYS A 34 -10.74 0.34 -19.74
CA LYS A 34 -11.13 -0.84 -18.97
C LYS A 34 -9.97 -1.83 -18.85
N LEU A 35 -9.28 -2.16 -19.94
CA LEU A 35 -8.18 -3.12 -19.94
C LEU A 35 -7.01 -2.64 -19.07
N ILE A 36 -6.65 -1.36 -19.15
CA ILE A 36 -5.58 -0.79 -18.30
C ILE A 36 -5.99 -0.89 -16.84
N VAL A 37 -7.19 -0.43 -16.48
CA VAL A 37 -7.67 -0.47 -15.09
C VAL A 37 -7.71 -1.91 -14.57
N THR A 38 -8.24 -2.85 -15.36
CA THR A 38 -8.28 -4.27 -14.98
C THR A 38 -6.86 -4.82 -14.78
N ARG A 39 -5.92 -4.52 -15.68
CA ARG A 39 -4.52 -4.95 -15.56
C ARG A 39 -3.91 -4.44 -14.25
N GLU A 40 -4.01 -3.15 -13.97
CA GLU A 40 -3.40 -2.56 -12.79
C GLU A 40 -4.05 -3.10 -11.50
N ILE A 41 -5.38 -3.23 -11.46
CA ILE A 41 -6.08 -3.80 -10.29
C ILE A 41 -5.68 -5.25 -10.06
N MET A 42 -5.51 -6.06 -11.11
CA MET A 42 -5.09 -7.46 -10.97
C MET A 42 -3.66 -7.61 -10.43
N HIS A 43 -2.79 -6.59 -10.59
CA HIS A 43 -1.43 -6.63 -10.07
C HIS A 43 -1.33 -6.23 -8.60
N ILE A 44 -2.28 -5.46 -8.08
CA ILE A 44 -2.25 -4.98 -6.68
C ILE A 44 -2.26 -6.13 -5.66
N PRO A 45 -3.16 -7.15 -5.72
CA PRO A 45 -3.19 -8.22 -4.73
C PRO A 45 -1.86 -8.98 -4.63
N ALA A 46 -1.28 -9.35 -5.77
CA ALA A 46 -0.01 -10.07 -5.78
C ALA A 46 1.15 -9.24 -5.20
N MET A 47 1.17 -7.93 -5.44
CA MET A 47 2.16 -7.04 -4.81
C MET A 47 1.96 -6.92 -3.30
N LEU A 48 0.70 -6.85 -2.84
CA LEU A 48 0.38 -6.79 -1.41
C LEU A 48 0.73 -8.11 -0.69
N GLU A 49 0.44 -9.25 -1.28
CA GLU A 49 0.82 -10.56 -0.74
C GLU A 49 2.34 -10.71 -0.61
N GLU A 50 3.09 -10.27 -1.63
CA GLU A 50 4.56 -10.29 -1.58
C GLU A 50 5.10 -9.34 -0.51
N HIS A 51 4.51 -8.15 -0.38
CA HIS A 51 4.86 -7.20 0.67
C HIS A 51 4.62 -7.80 2.07
N ASP A 52 3.46 -8.42 2.30
CA ASP A 52 3.14 -9.05 3.58
C ASP A 52 4.06 -10.23 3.89
N ARG A 53 4.42 -11.02 2.86
CA ARG A 53 5.42 -12.08 2.97
C ARG A 53 6.79 -11.52 3.37
N GLN A 54 7.21 -10.41 2.79
CA GLN A 54 8.47 -9.75 3.15
C GLN A 54 8.46 -9.23 4.58
N LEU A 55 7.36 -8.62 5.04
CA LEU A 55 7.20 -8.18 6.43
C LEU A 55 7.27 -9.37 7.40
N ALA A 56 6.60 -10.48 7.08
CA ALA A 56 6.66 -11.69 7.90
C ALA A 56 8.10 -12.24 8.02
N ASN A 57 8.85 -12.25 6.91
CA ASN A 57 10.25 -12.66 6.90
C ASN A 57 11.14 -11.72 7.73
N MET A 58 10.94 -10.40 7.62
CA MET A 58 11.67 -9.42 8.43
C MET A 58 11.39 -9.61 9.92
N HIS A 59 10.12 -9.83 10.30
CA HIS A 59 9.76 -10.11 11.68
C HIS A 59 10.40 -11.39 12.21
N GLN A 60 10.46 -12.46 11.40
CA GLN A 60 11.13 -13.69 11.79
C GLN A 60 12.64 -13.47 11.95
N PHE A 61 13.27 -12.78 11.01
CA PHE A 61 14.69 -12.44 11.08
C PHE A 61 15.04 -11.62 12.33
N LEU A 62 14.24 -10.61 12.67
CA LEU A 62 14.44 -9.81 13.88
C LEU A 62 14.30 -10.64 15.15
N ARG A 63 13.35 -11.58 15.20
CA ARG A 63 13.21 -12.52 16.33
C ARG A 63 14.42 -13.43 16.46
N ASP A 64 14.89 -14.01 15.36
CA ASP A 64 16.06 -14.89 15.36
C ASP A 64 17.34 -14.13 15.77
N LEU A 65 17.46 -12.88 15.33
CA LEU A 65 18.56 -11.99 15.70
C LEU A 65 18.50 -11.61 17.19
N ALA A 66 17.32 -11.28 17.71
CA ALA A 66 17.13 -11.00 19.13
C ALA A 66 17.49 -12.22 20.00
N PHE A 67 17.06 -13.42 19.59
CA PHE A 67 17.39 -14.66 20.30
C PHE A 67 18.90 -14.94 20.32
N ARG A 68 19.58 -14.81 19.17
CA ARG A 68 21.04 -14.98 19.09
C ARG A 68 21.80 -13.91 19.87
N ASN A 69 21.31 -12.68 19.87
CA ASN A 69 21.89 -11.62 20.68
C ASN A 69 21.71 -11.93 22.17
N GLU A 70 20.54 -12.39 22.60
CA GLU A 70 20.32 -12.81 23.98
C GLU A 70 21.26 -13.95 24.39
N GLU A 71 21.42 -14.97 23.53
CA GLU A 71 22.39 -16.06 23.72
C GLU A 71 23.83 -15.52 23.84
N PHE A 72 24.27 -14.70 22.89
CA PHE A 72 25.60 -14.07 22.91
C PHE A 72 25.81 -13.22 24.17
N LEU A 73 24.84 -12.41 24.55
CA LEU A 73 24.88 -11.57 25.75
C LEU A 73 24.86 -12.40 27.03
N SER A 74 24.23 -13.57 27.02
CA SER A 74 24.22 -14.51 28.15
C SER A 74 25.56 -15.23 28.30
N GLU A 75 26.24 -15.57 27.20
CA GLU A 75 27.60 -16.12 27.20
C GLU A 75 28.64 -15.04 27.56
N GLU A 76 28.44 -13.80 27.11
CA GLU A 76 29.30 -12.65 27.37
C GLU A 76 28.99 -11.94 28.69
N SER A 77 28.06 -12.45 29.51
CA SER A 77 27.76 -11.98 30.86
C SER A 77 28.94 -12.13 31.85
N ALA A 78 30.06 -12.71 31.41
CA ALA A 78 31.36 -12.55 32.03
C ALA A 78 31.95 -11.11 31.91
N HIS A 79 31.42 -10.25 31.02
CA HIS A 79 31.89 -8.89 30.69
C HIS A 79 30.72 -7.86 30.72
N ALA A 80 30.10 -7.71 31.90
CA ALA A 80 28.78 -7.13 32.16
C ALA A 80 28.48 -5.66 31.72
N GLU A 81 29.44 -4.87 31.24
CA GLU A 81 29.22 -3.45 30.92
C GLU A 81 28.78 -3.21 29.45
N SER A 82 29.37 -3.95 28.50
CA SER A 82 29.03 -3.86 27.07
C SER A 82 27.63 -4.40 26.78
N THR A 83 27.25 -5.46 27.51
CA THR A 83 26.00 -6.21 27.35
C THR A 83 24.76 -5.34 27.56
N LYS A 84 24.80 -4.42 28.53
CA LYS A 84 23.70 -3.49 28.83
C LYS A 84 23.52 -2.42 27.76
N ALA A 85 24.62 -1.96 27.14
CA ALA A 85 24.56 -0.94 26.10
C ALA A 85 23.91 -1.49 24.82
N ILE A 86 24.24 -2.73 24.46
CA ILE A 86 23.66 -3.40 23.28
C ILE A 86 22.17 -3.68 23.47
N ALA A 87 21.76 -4.17 24.65
CA ALA A 87 20.35 -4.39 24.96
C ALA A 87 19.52 -3.10 24.88
N HIS A 88 20.07 -1.99 25.38
CA HIS A 88 19.40 -0.68 25.33
C HIS A 88 19.24 -0.15 23.90
N GLN A 89 20.26 -0.32 23.04
CA GLN A 89 20.16 0.06 21.62
C GLN A 89 19.16 -0.80 20.84
N LEU A 90 19.05 -2.09 21.14
CA LEU A 90 18.02 -2.96 20.54
C LEU A 90 16.60 -2.51 20.92
N GLU A 91 16.39 -2.10 22.16
CA GLU A 91 15.10 -1.59 22.63
C GLU A 91 14.72 -0.27 21.93
N GLU A 92 15.67 0.64 21.72
CA GLU A 92 15.46 1.86 20.92
C GLU A 92 15.10 1.54 19.47
N VAL A 93 15.79 0.58 18.83
CA VAL A 93 15.53 0.18 17.45
C VAL A 93 14.14 -0.45 17.31
N MET A 94 13.72 -1.29 18.27
CA MET A 94 12.37 -1.85 18.29
C MET A 94 11.30 -0.77 18.46
N SER A 95 11.54 0.21 19.35
CA SER A 95 10.63 1.35 19.54
C SER A 95 10.51 2.21 18.28
N ALA A 96 11.61 2.45 17.57
CA ALA A 96 11.62 3.17 16.31
C ALA A 96 10.85 2.41 15.21
N LEU A 97 11.00 1.09 15.13
CA LEU A 97 10.24 0.25 14.20
C LEU A 97 8.73 0.27 14.49
N ASP A 98 8.35 0.23 15.77
CA ASP A 98 6.95 0.37 16.17
C ASP A 98 6.39 1.76 15.82
N ALA A 99 7.17 2.83 16.02
CA ALA A 99 6.78 4.17 15.61
C ALA A 99 6.65 4.33 14.08
N ILE A 100 7.53 3.68 13.31
CA ILE A 100 7.44 3.63 11.84
C ILE A 100 6.20 2.84 11.42
N ARG A 101 5.90 1.71 12.06
CA ARG A 101 4.68 0.93 11.81
C ARG A 101 3.43 1.75 12.08
N ASP A 102 3.40 2.47 13.19
CA ASP A 102 2.27 3.33 13.56
C ASP A 102 2.11 4.54 12.63
N ALA A 103 3.21 5.07 12.09
CA ALA A 103 3.20 6.14 11.09
C ALA A 103 2.83 5.64 9.68
N ALA A 104 3.21 4.40 9.35
CA ALA A 104 2.92 3.76 8.07
C ALA A 104 1.48 3.23 7.99
N PHE A 105 0.86 2.94 9.13
CA PHE A 105 -0.59 2.75 9.22
C PHE A 105 -1.28 4.12 9.06
N ILE A 106 -1.48 4.52 7.80
CA ILE A 106 -2.38 5.61 7.43
C ILE A 106 -3.77 5.20 7.93
N ARG A 107 -4.15 5.64 9.14
CA ARG A 107 -5.55 5.57 9.59
C ARG A 107 -6.37 6.17 8.45
N PRO A 108 -7.41 5.49 7.95
CA PRO A 108 -8.31 6.07 6.97
C PRO A 108 -8.75 7.41 7.53
N SER A 109 -8.35 8.50 6.87
CA SER A 109 -8.72 9.84 7.31
C SER A 109 -10.24 9.84 7.42
N THR A 110 -10.76 10.10 8.62
CA THR A 110 -12.22 10.16 8.84
C THR A 110 -12.85 11.16 7.90
N PHE A 111 -12.12 12.24 7.56
CA PHE A 111 -12.51 13.19 6.53
C PHE A 111 -12.59 12.56 5.13
N ILE A 112 -11.61 11.76 4.70
CA ILE A 112 -11.66 11.06 3.38
C ILE A 112 -12.76 10.01 3.37
N ALA A 113 -12.93 9.25 4.46
CA ALA A 113 -14.00 8.27 4.60
C ALA A 113 -15.38 8.92 4.57
N ASP A 114 -15.57 10.06 5.25
CA ASP A 114 -16.80 10.85 5.21
C ASP A 114 -17.00 11.52 3.83
N LEU A 115 -15.93 11.95 3.16
CA LEU A 115 -16.01 12.51 1.81
C LEU A 115 -16.46 11.47 0.78
N ILE A 116 -15.92 10.24 0.88
CA ILE A 116 -16.32 9.10 0.07
C ILE A 116 -17.77 8.70 0.39
N ARG A 117 -18.12 8.57 1.67
CA ARG A 117 -19.49 8.25 2.08
C ARG A 117 -20.49 9.29 1.58
N ASN A 118 -20.19 10.58 1.73
CA ASN A 118 -21.02 11.68 1.22
C ASN A 118 -21.09 11.73 -0.31
N HIS A 119 -20.07 11.23 -1.01
CA HIS A 119 -20.09 11.09 -2.46
C HIS A 119 -21.00 9.92 -2.88
N ASP A 120 -20.90 8.78 -2.18
CA ASP A 120 -21.65 7.56 -2.47
C ASP A 120 -23.14 7.69 -2.08
N GLU A 121 -23.46 8.45 -1.04
CA GLU A 121 -24.84 8.76 -0.61
C GLU A 121 -25.54 9.77 -1.54
N ARG A 122 -24.80 10.50 -2.38
CA ARG A 122 -25.41 11.37 -3.40
C ARG A 122 -25.95 10.51 -4.54
N ALA A 123 -27.28 10.41 -4.60
CA ALA A 123 -27.98 9.85 -5.75
C ALA A 123 -27.41 10.40 -7.07
N VAL A 124 -26.88 9.48 -7.86
CA VAL A 124 -26.38 9.57 -9.25
C VAL A 124 -26.66 10.90 -9.96
N GLN A 125 -25.55 11.51 -10.43
CA GLN A 125 -25.44 12.45 -11.55
C GLN A 125 -26.75 12.99 -12.11
N LYS A 126 -27.03 14.28 -11.87
CA LYS A 126 -27.93 15.03 -12.76
C LYS A 126 -27.34 14.98 -14.17
N SER A 127 -28.05 14.30 -15.07
CA SER A 127 -27.79 14.34 -16.51
C SER A 127 -27.68 15.80 -16.96
N LEU A 128 -26.55 16.14 -17.58
CA LEU A 128 -26.41 17.41 -18.30
C LEU A 128 -27.38 17.33 -19.49
N ARG A 129 -28.46 18.13 -19.43
CA ARG A 129 -29.30 18.39 -20.61
C ARG A 129 -28.43 19.10 -21.66
N VAL A 130 -28.18 18.41 -22.77
CA VAL A 130 -27.95 19.03 -24.08
C VAL A 130 -29.31 19.17 -24.75
#